data_AF-A0A9F3QW69-F1
#
_entry.id   AF-A0A9F3QW69-F1
#
_cell.length_a   1.000
_cell.length_b   1.000
_cell.length_c   1.000
_cell.angle_alpha   90.00
_cell.angle_beta   90.00
_cell.angle_gamma   90.00
#
_symmetry.space_group_name_H-M   'P 1'
#
loop_
_entity.id
_entity.type
_entity.pdbx_description
1 polymer ?
#
loop_
_entity_poly.entity_id
_entity_poly.type
_entity_poly.pdbx_seq_one_letter_code
_entity_poly.pdbx_strand_id
1 'polypeptide(L)'
;MGAPTWAPLRPCHLLLLLGIFLFLLYLSSWHLPELSLSACVWGGHSCPWLGETLPEEEEEKEEHVPVSAPTMTLKTPLPLWGEEFNIRHVQRAFKDSLTPRGEILLREYLHGWRQLTKFMDALGTAFGLISQETQSKITIMQQHQDGHHGLHYRTVQSMVNFELASGLVGFQTLPATQPPSGCRTLLRLHRALKWLELFLHKLGTSQKDDKPYQMCLDTYREALAPYHSWWVQHAAALAFLAMPSRQELYRIIFTRQEKQAAQAIVLTTVESLGRVYNVTQDVYSAHGMLELP
;
A
#
# COMPACT_ATOMS: atom_id res chain seq x y z
N MET A 1 -42.15 11.58 42.41
CA MET A 1 -41.23 11.58 41.25
C MET A 1 -39.83 11.29 41.79
N GLY A 2 -39.40 10.03 41.74
CA GLY A 2 -38.08 9.61 42.25
C GLY A 2 -37.04 9.65 41.14
N ALA A 3 -35.94 10.38 41.34
CA ALA A 3 -34.79 10.34 40.45
C ALA A 3 -33.97 9.06 40.70
N PRO A 4 -33.43 8.40 39.67
CA PRO A 4 -32.59 7.23 39.85
C PRO A 4 -31.21 7.64 40.38
N THR A 5 -30.80 7.04 41.50
CA THR A 5 -29.48 7.17 42.09
C THR A 5 -28.46 6.35 41.28
N TRP A 6 -27.57 7.03 40.56
CA TRP A 6 -26.44 6.37 39.92
C TRP A 6 -25.39 6.06 40.98
N ALA A 7 -25.16 4.77 41.23
CA ALA A 7 -24.06 4.33 42.07
C ALA A 7 -22.72 4.63 41.36
N PRO A 8 -21.71 5.23 42.03
CA PRO A 8 -20.43 5.49 41.41
C PRO A 8 -19.72 4.17 41.14
N LEU A 9 -19.36 3.92 39.87
CA LEU A 9 -18.52 2.78 39.50
C LEU A 9 -17.19 2.89 40.24
N ARG A 10 -16.87 1.86 41.03
CA ARG A 10 -15.65 1.79 41.82
C ARG A 10 -14.43 1.75 40.88
N PRO A 11 -13.34 2.49 41.14
CA PRO A 11 -12.14 2.54 40.30
C PRO A 11 -11.55 1.16 40.00
N CYS A 12 -11.67 0.21 40.93
CA CYS A 12 -11.23 -1.17 40.74
C CYS A 12 -11.97 -1.90 39.61
N HIS A 13 -13.24 -1.57 39.36
CA HIS A 13 -13.99 -2.17 38.26
C HIS A 13 -13.51 -1.66 36.90
N LEU A 14 -13.13 -0.38 36.82
CA LEU A 14 -12.55 0.20 35.60
C LEU A 14 -11.16 -0.38 35.30
N LEU A 15 -10.33 -0.55 36.33
CA LEU A 15 -9.01 -1.17 36.21
C LEU A 15 -9.09 -2.65 35.84
N LEU A 16 -10.09 -3.37 36.36
CA LEU A 16 -10.35 -4.76 35.97
C LEU A 16 -10.78 -4.85 34.50
N LEU A 17 -11.68 -3.97 34.05
CA LEU A 17 -12.12 -3.93 32.66
C LEU A 17 -10.98 -3.54 31.70
N LEU A 18 -10.12 -2.61 32.10
CA LEU A 18 -8.92 -2.24 31.32
C LEU A 18 -7.91 -3.38 31.27
N GLY A 19 -7.70 -4.09 32.38
CA GLY A 19 -6.82 -5.26 32.45
C GLY A 19 -7.32 -6.41 31.57
N ILE A 20 -8.63 -6.69 31.60
CA ILE A 20 -9.25 -7.69 30.72
C ILE A 20 -9.12 -7.27 29.26
N PHE A 21 -9.35 -6.00 28.93
CA PHE A 21 -9.21 -5.48 27.57
C PHE A 21 -7.77 -5.60 27.05
N LEU A 22 -6.77 -5.24 27.85
CA LEU A 22 -5.35 -5.37 27.49
C LEU A 22 -4.92 -6.84 27.38
N PHE A 23 -5.46 -7.72 28.22
CA PHE A 23 -5.20 -9.16 28.17
C PHE A 23 -5.83 -9.81 26.93
N LEU A 24 -7.06 -9.41 26.55
CA LEU A 24 -7.70 -9.85 25.31
C LEU A 24 -6.96 -9.33 24.07
N LEU A 25 -6.46 -8.09 24.11
CA LEU A 25 -5.59 -7.56 23.06
C LEU A 25 -4.29 -8.35 22.96
N TYR A 26 -3.67 -8.69 24.10
CA TYR A 26 -2.46 -9.49 24.16
C TYR A 26 -2.66 -10.91 23.60
N LEU A 27 -3.74 -11.58 23.99
CA LEU A 27 -4.10 -12.90 23.45
C LEU A 27 -4.45 -12.84 21.96
N SER A 28 -5.10 -11.77 21.50
CA SER A 28 -5.34 -11.56 20.06
C SER A 28 -4.05 -11.30 19.29
N SER A 29 -3.05 -10.68 19.93
CA SER A 29 -1.73 -10.42 19.36
C SER A 29 -0.86 -11.67 19.27
N TRP A 30 -1.00 -12.60 20.22
CA TRP A 30 -0.31 -13.89 20.25
C TRP A 30 -0.85 -14.90 19.24
N HIS A 31 -2.09 -14.69 18.76
CA HIS A 31 -2.70 -15.48 17.70
C HIS A 31 -2.60 -14.83 16.32
N LEU A 32 -1.89 -13.70 16.16
CA LEU A 32 -1.57 -13.20 14.83
C LEU A 32 -0.47 -14.11 14.27
N PRO A 33 -0.77 -15.00 13.29
CA PRO A 33 0.31 -15.62 12.53
C PRO A 33 1.10 -14.48 11.90
N GLU A 34 2.42 -14.64 11.71
CA GLU A 34 3.23 -13.69 10.95
C GLU A 34 2.45 -13.27 9.70
N LEU A 35 1.95 -12.03 9.70
CA LEU A 35 1.07 -11.53 8.65
C LEU A 35 1.93 -11.27 7.41
N SER A 36 2.21 -12.35 6.69
CA SER A 36 2.32 -12.33 5.25
C SER A 36 0.99 -11.81 4.70
N LEU A 37 0.90 -10.49 4.50
CA LEU A 37 -0.24 -9.80 3.88
C LEU A 37 -0.54 -10.26 2.44
N SER A 38 0.18 -11.27 1.92
CA SER A 38 -0.02 -11.84 0.59
C SER A 38 -1.08 -12.95 0.48
N ALA A 39 -1.68 -13.42 1.57
CA ALA A 39 -2.56 -14.60 1.48
C ALA A 39 -3.87 -14.49 2.29
N CYS A 40 -4.73 -13.53 1.96
CA CYS A 40 -6.18 -13.71 2.13
C CYS A 40 -6.95 -12.65 1.33
N VAL A 41 -7.14 -12.90 0.04
CA VAL A 41 -8.18 -12.25 -0.77
C VAL A 41 -9.09 -13.36 -1.25
N TRP A 42 -10.25 -13.54 -0.59
CA TRP A 42 -11.34 -14.32 -1.16
C TRP A 42 -12.71 -13.71 -0.81
N GLY A 43 -13.35 -13.09 -1.79
CA GLY A 43 -14.77 -13.29 -2.08
C GLY A 43 -15.86 -12.88 -1.09
N GLY A 44 -15.61 -12.08 -0.05
CA GLY A 44 -16.71 -11.44 0.69
C GLY A 44 -17.66 -12.37 1.48
N HIS A 45 -17.21 -13.53 1.96
CA HIS A 45 -17.94 -14.35 2.93
C HIS A 45 -17.07 -14.79 4.12
N SER A 46 -17.71 -15.07 5.26
CA SER A 46 -17.08 -15.44 6.54
C SER A 46 -16.28 -16.74 6.45
N CYS A 47 -15.05 -16.76 7.00
CA CYS A 47 -14.27 -17.98 7.19
C CYS A 47 -15.01 -18.99 8.07
N PRO A 48 -15.24 -20.24 7.63
CA PRO A 48 -15.57 -21.31 8.56
C PRO A 48 -14.26 -21.98 9.00
N TRP A 49 -13.78 -21.64 10.19
CA TRP A 49 -12.90 -22.55 10.94
C TRP A 49 -13.74 -23.21 12.04
N LEU A 50 -14.09 -24.49 11.83
CA LEU A 50 -14.27 -25.46 12.92
C LEU A 50 -14.35 -26.89 12.34
N GLY A 51 -13.37 -27.74 12.67
CA GLY A 51 -13.36 -29.22 12.56
C GLY A 51 -13.54 -29.79 11.14
N GLU A 52 -12.74 -30.72 10.62
CA GLU A 52 -12.21 -31.95 11.19
C GLU A 52 -11.13 -32.52 10.25
N THR A 53 -10.19 -33.26 10.86
CA THR A 53 -9.34 -34.35 10.32
C THR A 53 -8.58 -34.18 9.00
N LEU A 54 -7.25 -34.09 9.12
CA LEU A 54 -6.26 -34.41 8.08
C LEU A 54 -6.32 -35.90 7.71
N PRO A 55 -6.25 -36.29 6.43
CA PRO A 55 -5.84 -37.64 6.05
C PRO A 55 -4.33 -37.81 6.28
N GLU A 56 -3.95 -38.98 6.80
CA GLU A 56 -2.57 -39.46 6.86
C GLU A 56 -2.00 -39.59 5.43
N GLU A 57 -0.84 -39.01 5.17
CA GLU A 57 -0.03 -39.31 3.99
C GLU A 57 1.30 -39.91 4.42
N GLU A 58 1.66 -40.95 3.69
CA GLU A 58 2.61 -42.01 3.99
C GLU A 58 4.08 -41.55 3.92
N GLU A 59 4.91 -42.20 4.75
CA GLU A 59 6.37 -42.07 4.76
C GLU A 59 6.99 -42.55 3.44
N GLU A 60 7.78 -41.69 2.79
CA GLU A 60 8.87 -42.15 1.92
C GLU A 60 10.21 -41.58 2.40
N LYS A 61 11.12 -42.52 2.67
CA LYS A 61 12.48 -42.34 3.21
C LYS A 61 13.42 -41.81 2.13
N GLU A 62 14.26 -40.85 2.49
CA GLU A 62 15.60 -40.73 1.90
C GLU A 62 16.61 -40.10 2.86
N GLU A 63 17.88 -40.43 2.62
CA GLU A 63 19.00 -40.58 3.56
C GLU A 63 19.61 -39.31 4.20
N HIS A 64 20.15 -39.54 5.39
CA HIS A 64 20.96 -38.62 6.20
C HIS A 64 22.40 -38.48 5.65
N VAL A 65 22.87 -37.23 5.48
CA VAL A 65 24.31 -36.88 5.55
C VAL A 65 24.47 -35.63 6.42
N PRO A 66 25.40 -35.58 7.41
CA PRO A 66 25.44 -34.53 8.40
C PRO A 66 26.31 -33.35 7.93
N VAL A 67 25.75 -32.15 7.90
CA VAL A 67 26.56 -30.92 7.80
C VAL A 67 26.07 -29.90 8.83
N SER A 68 26.90 -29.76 9.86
CA SER A 68 27.19 -28.58 10.68
C SER A 68 26.20 -27.42 10.62
N ALA A 69 25.48 -27.18 11.71
CA ALA A 69 24.70 -25.96 11.93
C ALA A 69 25.61 -24.73 12.04
N PRO A 70 25.36 -23.66 11.27
CA PRO A 70 25.71 -22.30 11.68
C PRO A 70 24.50 -21.70 12.40
N THR A 71 24.70 -21.37 13.67
CA THR A 71 23.85 -20.47 14.45
C THR A 71 23.66 -19.17 13.69
N MET A 72 22.51 -19.00 13.01
CA MET A 72 22.14 -17.71 12.41
C MET A 72 21.67 -16.80 13.54
N THR A 73 22.64 -16.08 14.07
CA THR A 73 22.44 -14.91 14.91
C THR A 73 21.62 -13.88 14.15
N LEU A 74 20.47 -13.53 14.71
CA LEU A 74 19.70 -12.35 14.36
C LEU A 74 20.60 -11.11 14.51
N LYS A 75 21.13 -10.63 13.40
CA LYS A 75 21.75 -9.30 13.29
C LYS A 75 21.22 -8.63 12.03
N THR A 76 20.19 -7.81 12.22
CA THR A 76 19.88 -6.67 11.36
C THR A 76 21.08 -5.69 11.36
N PRO A 77 21.29 -4.85 10.33
CA PRO A 77 20.36 -3.75 10.07
C PRO A 77 19.92 -3.61 8.60
N LEU A 78 18.73 -3.03 8.43
CA LEU A 78 18.27 -2.37 7.20
C LEU A 78 19.42 -1.56 6.55
N PRO A 79 19.44 -1.41 5.22
CA PRO A 79 20.39 -0.51 4.58
C PRO A 79 20.21 0.91 5.11
N LEU A 80 21.35 1.45 5.55
CA LEU A 80 21.59 2.79 6.01
C LEU A 80 21.21 3.86 4.96
N TRP A 81 20.55 4.92 5.45
CA TRP A 81 20.66 6.31 4.99
C TRP A 81 20.26 6.53 3.52
N GLY A 82 18.99 6.25 3.23
CA GLY A 82 18.36 6.65 1.97
C GLY A 82 18.11 8.16 1.94
N GLU A 83 18.41 8.80 0.82
CA GLU A 83 18.16 10.22 0.58
C GLU A 83 16.81 10.67 1.13
N GLU A 84 16.78 11.85 1.78
CA GLU A 84 15.55 12.47 2.25
C GLU A 84 14.51 12.60 1.13
N PHE A 85 13.23 12.53 1.50
CA PHE A 85 12.15 12.71 0.54
C PHE A 85 12.21 14.09 -0.13
N ASN A 86 12.02 14.12 -1.46
CA ASN A 86 11.89 15.36 -2.21
C ASN A 86 10.75 15.25 -3.24
N ILE A 87 9.72 16.09 -3.06
CA ILE A 87 8.53 16.08 -3.93
C ILE A 87 8.85 16.39 -5.41
N ARG A 88 9.93 17.11 -5.71
CA ARG A 88 10.33 17.37 -7.10
C ARG A 88 10.87 16.11 -7.80
N HIS A 89 11.42 15.16 -7.05
CA HIS A 89 11.83 13.87 -7.61
C HIS A 89 10.62 13.06 -8.02
N VAL A 90 9.55 13.07 -7.22
CA VAL A 90 8.25 12.51 -7.58
C VAL A 90 7.72 13.17 -8.85
N GLN A 91 7.64 14.51 -8.86
CA GLN A 91 7.13 15.27 -10.00
C GLN A 91 7.88 14.94 -11.30
N ARG A 92 9.22 14.98 -11.28
CA ARG A 92 10.05 14.69 -12.45
C ARG A 92 9.85 13.26 -12.93
N ALA A 93 9.91 12.28 -12.02
CA ALA A 93 9.75 10.87 -12.39
C ALA A 93 8.41 10.58 -13.07
N PHE A 94 7.30 11.09 -12.54
CA PHE A 94 5.99 10.92 -13.18
C PHE A 94 5.86 11.71 -14.48
N LYS A 95 6.38 12.94 -14.54
CA LYS A 95 6.42 13.71 -15.79
C LYS A 95 7.19 12.97 -16.89
N ASP A 96 8.37 12.43 -16.56
CA ASP A 96 9.25 11.72 -17.49
C ASP A 96 8.69 10.34 -17.88
N SER A 97 7.76 9.79 -17.08
CA SER A 97 7.07 8.55 -17.42
C SER A 97 6.07 8.69 -18.57
N LEU A 98 5.60 9.90 -18.88
CA LEU A 98 4.67 10.14 -19.99
C LEU A 98 5.43 10.60 -21.25
N THR A 99 5.40 9.79 -22.30
CA THR A 99 6.04 10.15 -23.57
C THR A 99 5.19 11.17 -24.36
N PRO A 100 5.79 11.91 -25.31
CA PRO A 100 5.05 12.78 -26.23
C PRO A 100 4.00 12.04 -27.09
N ARG A 101 4.09 10.71 -27.18
CA ARG A 101 3.15 9.86 -27.94
C ARG A 101 1.98 9.36 -27.08
N GLY A 102 1.91 9.72 -25.80
CA GLY A 102 0.87 9.25 -24.89
C GLY A 102 1.12 7.84 -24.34
N GLU A 103 2.37 7.37 -24.35
CA GLU A 103 2.74 6.09 -23.74
C GLU A 103 3.26 6.30 -22.31
N ILE A 104 2.99 5.35 -21.40
CA ILE A 104 3.51 5.40 -20.04
C ILE A 104 4.70 4.45 -19.91
N LEU A 105 5.90 5.00 -19.75
CA LEU A 105 7.12 4.26 -19.50
C LEU A 105 7.09 3.68 -18.07
N LEU A 106 7.12 2.35 -17.97
CA LEU A 106 6.98 1.66 -16.69
C LEU A 106 8.16 1.90 -15.76
N ARG A 107 9.38 2.02 -16.29
CA ARG A 107 10.58 2.20 -15.47
C ARG A 107 10.54 3.52 -14.67
N GLU A 108 10.18 4.61 -15.34
CA GLU A 108 10.05 5.95 -14.78
C GLU A 108 8.82 6.03 -13.86
N TYR A 109 7.71 5.40 -14.24
CA TYR A 109 6.52 5.28 -13.38
C TYR A 109 6.86 4.61 -12.03
N LEU A 110 7.56 3.46 -12.07
CA LEU A 110 8.02 2.75 -10.87
C LEU A 110 9.10 3.53 -10.11
N HIS A 111 9.89 4.37 -10.80
CA HIS A 111 10.80 5.29 -10.14
C HIS A 111 10.03 6.34 -9.34
N GLY A 112 8.93 6.89 -9.88
CA GLY A 112 8.04 7.79 -9.15
C GLY A 112 7.50 7.17 -7.87
N TRP A 113 7.04 5.92 -7.96
CA TRP A 113 6.60 5.15 -6.78
C TRP A 113 7.70 4.92 -5.74
N ARG A 114 8.94 4.65 -6.16
CA ARG A 114 10.09 4.55 -5.25
C ARG A 114 10.43 5.87 -4.55
N GLN A 115 10.16 7.02 -5.16
CA GLN A 115 10.30 8.30 -4.46
C GLN A 115 9.15 8.52 -3.47
N LEU A 116 7.96 7.97 -3.73
CA LEU A 116 6.81 8.06 -2.83
C LEU A 116 6.93 7.15 -1.61
N THR A 117 7.58 5.99 -1.72
CA THR A 117 7.85 5.15 -0.55
C THR A 117 8.71 5.88 0.48
N LYS A 118 9.69 6.68 0.04
CA LYS A 118 10.47 7.55 0.93
C LYS A 118 9.59 8.55 1.71
N PHE A 119 8.53 9.08 1.10
CA PHE A 119 7.57 9.94 1.80
C PHE A 119 6.81 9.16 2.88
N MET A 120 6.30 7.97 2.53
CA MET A 120 5.59 7.12 3.49
C MET A 120 6.48 6.72 4.65
N ASP A 121 7.75 6.37 4.40
CA ASP A 121 8.73 6.06 5.44
C ASP A 121 9.01 7.27 6.35
N ALA A 122 9.06 8.48 5.78
CA ALA A 122 9.25 9.72 6.52
C ALA A 122 8.06 10.11 7.40
N LEU A 123 6.85 9.59 7.13
CA LEU A 123 5.69 9.75 8.03
C LEU A 123 5.79 8.90 9.31
N GLY A 124 6.73 7.95 9.35
CA GLY A 124 6.99 7.11 10.51
C GLY A 124 6.37 5.71 10.42
N THR A 125 6.55 4.93 11.49
CA THR A 125 6.28 3.49 11.53
C THR A 125 4.83 3.11 11.22
N ALA A 126 3.85 3.97 11.53
CA ALA A 126 2.44 3.74 11.22
C ALA A 126 2.17 3.58 9.71
N PHE A 127 3.02 4.17 8.86
CA PHE A 127 2.93 4.08 7.39
C PHE A 127 3.88 3.02 6.79
N GLY A 128 4.72 2.38 7.62
CA GLY A 128 5.71 1.40 7.17
C GLY A 128 5.09 0.19 6.46
N LEU A 129 3.95 -0.29 6.94
CA LEU A 129 3.21 -1.38 6.29
C LEU A 129 2.70 -0.98 4.89
N ILE A 130 2.22 0.26 4.73
CA ILE A 130 1.75 0.78 3.44
C ILE A 130 2.94 0.94 2.47
N SER A 131 4.09 1.40 3.00
CA SER A 131 5.34 1.49 2.24
C SER A 131 5.81 0.11 1.77
N GLN A 132 5.83 -0.89 2.65
CA GLN A 132 6.21 -2.27 2.33
C GLN A 132 5.28 -2.89 1.28
N GLU A 133 3.96 -2.71 1.42
CA GLU A 133 2.97 -3.19 0.45
C GLU A 133 3.14 -2.57 -0.94
N THR A 134 3.53 -1.29 -0.98
CA THR A 134 3.84 -0.58 -2.22
C THR A 134 5.14 -1.10 -2.83
N GLN A 135 6.18 -1.28 -2.00
CA GLN A 135 7.48 -1.78 -2.42
C GLN A 135 7.39 -3.20 -2.96
N SER A 136 6.57 -4.07 -2.36
CA SER A 136 6.30 -5.42 -2.85
C SER A 136 5.75 -5.42 -4.29
N LYS A 137 4.79 -4.53 -4.58
CA LYS A 137 4.22 -4.37 -5.93
C LYS A 137 5.22 -3.81 -6.92
N ILE A 138 6.07 -2.87 -6.50
CA ILE A 138 7.20 -2.38 -7.32
C ILE A 138 8.14 -3.53 -7.67
N THR A 139 8.49 -4.37 -6.69
CA THR A 139 9.37 -5.53 -6.89
C THR A 139 8.78 -6.52 -7.89
N ILE A 140 7.48 -6.84 -7.79
CA ILE A 140 6.79 -7.70 -8.77
C ILE A 140 6.90 -7.12 -10.19
N MET A 141 6.67 -5.81 -10.35
CA MET A 141 6.78 -5.17 -11.66
C MET A 141 8.22 -5.18 -12.19
N GLN A 142 9.22 -5.03 -11.32
CA GLN A 142 10.63 -5.12 -11.70
C GLN A 142 11.02 -6.53 -12.13
N GLN A 143 10.52 -7.57 -11.44
CA GLN A 143 10.74 -8.97 -11.84
C GLN A 143 10.19 -9.25 -13.24
N HIS A 144 9.04 -8.67 -13.59
CA HIS A 144 8.51 -8.76 -14.95
C HIS A 144 9.39 -8.02 -15.98
N GLN A 145 9.95 -6.86 -15.62
CA GLN A 145 10.88 -6.11 -16.48
C GLN A 145 12.23 -6.82 -16.69
N ASP A 146 12.73 -7.51 -15.68
CA ASP A 146 14.01 -8.22 -15.71
C ASP A 146 13.87 -9.67 -16.24
N GLY A 147 12.64 -10.17 -16.34
CA GLY A 147 12.33 -11.51 -16.81
C GLY A 147 12.46 -11.69 -18.33
N HIS A 148 12.23 -12.93 -18.79
CA HIS A 148 12.33 -13.32 -20.21
C HIS A 148 11.49 -12.45 -21.16
N HIS A 149 10.33 -11.96 -20.69
CA HIS A 149 9.41 -11.11 -21.47
C HIS A 149 9.58 -9.61 -21.19
N GLY A 150 10.69 -9.19 -20.57
CA GLY A 150 10.92 -7.82 -20.10
C GLY A 150 10.74 -6.72 -21.15
N LEU A 151 11.00 -7.01 -22.43
CA LEU A 151 10.77 -6.07 -23.54
C LEU A 151 9.29 -5.64 -23.68
N HIS A 152 8.35 -6.51 -23.29
CA HIS A 152 6.93 -6.19 -23.27
C HIS A 152 6.53 -5.30 -22.09
N TYR A 153 7.35 -5.22 -21.04
CA TYR A 153 7.13 -4.38 -19.85
C TYR A 153 7.86 -3.03 -19.94
N ARG A 154 8.09 -2.54 -21.17
CA ARG A 154 8.66 -1.21 -21.40
C ARG A 154 7.62 -0.11 -21.16
N THR A 155 6.41 -0.27 -21.70
CA THR A 155 5.30 0.67 -21.50
C THR A 155 4.08 -0.06 -20.93
N VAL A 156 3.18 0.70 -20.30
CA VAL A 156 1.89 0.15 -19.85
C VAL A 156 1.12 -0.43 -21.03
N GLN A 157 1.13 0.25 -22.18
CA GLN A 157 0.46 -0.18 -23.40
C GLN A 157 1.03 -1.49 -23.94
N SER A 158 2.36 -1.61 -24.03
CA SER A 158 2.99 -2.85 -24.51
C SER A 158 2.75 -4.02 -23.56
N MET A 159 2.73 -3.75 -22.26
CA MET A 159 2.46 -4.75 -21.23
C MET A 159 1.03 -5.28 -21.35
N VAL A 160 0.05 -4.36 -21.42
CA VAL A 160 -1.37 -4.71 -21.56
C VAL A 160 -1.62 -5.54 -22.80
N ASN A 161 -1.08 -5.12 -23.95
CA ASN A 161 -1.22 -5.85 -25.20
C ASN A 161 -0.63 -7.27 -25.11
N PHE A 162 0.55 -7.40 -24.52
CA PHE A 162 1.23 -8.69 -24.35
C PHE A 162 0.46 -9.63 -23.41
N GLU A 163 0.08 -9.16 -22.22
CA GLU A 163 -0.59 -10.00 -21.23
C GLU A 163 -1.98 -10.43 -21.70
N LEU A 164 -2.73 -9.57 -22.39
CA LEU A 164 -4.02 -9.94 -22.99
C LEU A 164 -3.84 -10.96 -24.12
N ALA A 165 -2.91 -10.73 -25.05
CA ALA A 165 -2.66 -11.65 -26.16
C ALA A 165 -2.16 -13.03 -25.68
N SER A 166 -1.48 -13.06 -24.53
CA SER A 166 -0.94 -14.28 -23.94
C SER A 166 -1.88 -14.94 -22.92
N GLY A 167 -3.07 -14.38 -22.68
CA GLY A 167 -4.05 -14.92 -21.72
C GLY A 167 -3.59 -14.86 -20.25
N LEU A 168 -2.70 -13.93 -19.90
CA LEU A 168 -2.10 -13.80 -18.56
C LEU A 168 -2.95 -12.93 -17.61
N VAL A 169 -3.97 -12.24 -18.12
CA VAL A 169 -4.85 -11.37 -17.32
C VAL A 169 -6.03 -12.19 -16.80
N GLY A 170 -6.01 -12.49 -15.50
CA GLY A 170 -7.12 -13.17 -14.83
C GLY A 170 -8.28 -12.21 -14.52
N PHE A 171 -9.35 -12.24 -15.32
CA PHE A 171 -10.54 -11.39 -15.13
C PHE A 171 -11.53 -11.91 -14.08
N GLN A 172 -11.55 -13.21 -13.79
CA GLN A 172 -12.48 -13.81 -12.82
C GLN A 172 -11.75 -14.43 -11.61
N THR A 173 -10.75 -15.28 -11.87
CA THR A 173 -10.00 -15.99 -10.83
C THR A 173 -8.52 -16.06 -11.18
N LEU A 174 -7.67 -16.08 -10.16
CA LEU A 174 -6.25 -16.36 -10.31
C LEU A 174 -5.99 -17.86 -10.17
N PRO A 175 -5.19 -18.47 -11.05
CA PRO A 175 -4.53 -19.72 -10.72
C PRO A 175 -3.62 -19.50 -9.50
N ALA A 176 -3.80 -20.26 -8.43
CA ALA A 176 -3.04 -20.11 -7.18
C ALA A 176 -1.52 -20.32 -7.35
N THR A 177 -1.10 -20.89 -8.48
CA THR A 177 0.29 -21.26 -8.79
C THR A 177 1.06 -20.21 -9.58
N GLN A 178 0.43 -19.13 -10.02
CA GLN A 178 1.09 -18.10 -10.84
C GLN A 178 1.30 -16.80 -10.05
N PRO A 179 2.47 -16.14 -10.21
CA PRO A 179 2.66 -14.80 -9.66
C PRO A 179 1.62 -13.84 -10.25
N PRO A 180 1.21 -12.79 -9.52
CA PRO A 180 0.23 -11.84 -10.02
C PRO A 180 0.73 -11.17 -11.30
N SER A 181 -0.17 -11.02 -12.28
CA SER A 181 0.16 -10.37 -13.55
C SER A 181 0.57 -8.90 -13.35
N GLY A 182 1.34 -8.37 -14.28
CA GLY A 182 1.72 -6.97 -14.32
C GLY A 182 0.50 -6.05 -14.42
N CYS A 183 -0.51 -6.39 -15.24
CA CYS A 183 -1.74 -5.60 -15.33
C CYS A 183 -2.47 -5.52 -13.98
N ARG A 184 -2.60 -6.66 -13.28
CA ARG A 184 -3.25 -6.71 -11.97
C ARG A 184 -2.45 -5.91 -10.94
N THR A 185 -1.13 -6.08 -10.92
CA THR A 185 -0.22 -5.43 -9.96
C THR A 185 -0.20 -3.91 -10.16
N LEU A 186 -0.02 -3.46 -11.40
CA LEU A 186 -0.02 -2.03 -11.74
C LEU A 186 -1.37 -1.38 -11.44
N LEU A 187 -2.50 -2.07 -11.58
CA LEU A 187 -3.82 -1.52 -11.21
C LEU A 187 -3.89 -1.07 -9.75
N ARG A 188 -3.23 -1.78 -8.82
CA ARG A 188 -3.21 -1.40 -7.39
C ARG A 188 -2.42 -0.13 -7.19
N LEU A 189 -1.27 -0.03 -7.84
CA LEU A 189 -0.46 1.19 -7.85
C LEU A 189 -1.26 2.34 -8.48
N HIS A 190 -1.92 2.12 -9.61
CA HIS A 190 -2.76 3.12 -10.29
C HIS A 190 -3.89 3.66 -9.40
N ARG A 191 -4.63 2.79 -8.71
CA ARG A 191 -5.66 3.21 -7.72
C ARG A 191 -5.06 4.01 -6.57
N ALA A 192 -3.89 3.59 -6.06
CA ALA A 192 -3.18 4.34 -5.02
C ALA A 192 -2.65 5.70 -5.53
N LEU A 193 -2.30 5.81 -6.81
CA LEU A 193 -1.89 7.08 -7.42
C LEU A 193 -3.02 8.10 -7.33
N LYS A 194 -4.27 7.67 -7.53
CA LYS A 194 -5.44 8.56 -7.44
C LYS A 194 -5.61 9.12 -6.04
N TRP A 195 -5.50 8.27 -5.03
CA TRP A 195 -5.54 8.70 -3.63
C TRP A 195 -4.48 9.75 -3.35
N LEU A 196 -3.24 9.51 -3.78
CA LEU A 196 -2.14 10.45 -3.59
C LEU A 196 -2.39 11.78 -4.31
N GLU A 197 -2.85 11.75 -5.56
CA GLU A 197 -3.20 12.95 -6.33
C GLU A 197 -4.22 13.81 -5.56
N LEU A 198 -5.30 13.19 -5.07
CA LEU A 198 -6.33 13.88 -4.31
C LEU A 198 -5.80 14.41 -2.96
N PHE A 199 -5.01 13.62 -2.25
CA PHE A 199 -4.40 14.03 -0.98
C PHE A 199 -3.48 15.23 -1.16
N LEU A 200 -2.59 15.18 -2.16
CA LEU A 200 -1.70 16.30 -2.47
C LEU A 200 -2.48 17.53 -2.94
N HIS A 201 -3.53 17.36 -3.74
CA HIS A 201 -4.40 18.47 -4.13
C HIS A 201 -4.99 19.16 -2.89
N LYS A 202 -5.64 18.40 -1.99
CA LYS A 202 -6.17 18.94 -0.73
C LYS A 202 -5.08 19.60 0.11
N LEU A 203 -3.88 19.01 0.19
CA LEU A 203 -2.75 19.57 0.93
C LEU A 203 -2.21 20.88 0.34
N GLY A 204 -2.29 21.03 -0.99
CA GLY A 204 -1.88 22.24 -1.71
C GLY A 204 -2.88 23.37 -1.57
N THR A 205 -4.17 23.06 -1.41
CA THR A 205 -5.25 24.04 -1.27
C THR A 205 -5.70 24.27 0.17
N SER A 206 -5.13 23.57 1.15
CA SER A 206 -5.57 23.63 2.54
C SER A 206 -5.04 24.85 3.31
N GLN A 207 -5.85 25.31 4.25
CA GLN A 207 -5.51 26.37 5.20
C GLN A 207 -4.60 25.84 6.31
N LYS A 208 -4.05 26.72 7.14
CA LYS A 208 -3.07 26.34 8.18
C LYS A 208 -3.66 25.41 9.26
N ASP A 209 -4.94 25.58 9.57
CA ASP A 209 -5.63 24.85 10.65
C ASP A 209 -6.30 23.55 10.17
N ASP A 210 -6.23 23.26 8.87
CA ASP A 210 -6.77 22.03 8.30
C ASP A 210 -5.98 20.81 8.78
N LYS A 211 -6.72 19.76 9.14
CA LYS A 211 -6.19 18.57 9.80
C LYS A 211 -5.73 17.53 8.76
N PRO A 212 -4.42 17.19 8.66
CA PRO A 212 -3.92 16.25 7.66
C PRO A 212 -4.53 14.85 7.73
N TYR A 213 -4.83 14.34 8.92
CA TYR A 213 -5.51 13.03 9.04
C TYR A 213 -6.88 13.05 8.36
N GLN A 214 -7.63 14.15 8.46
CA GLN A 214 -8.96 14.26 7.87
C GLN A 214 -8.87 14.32 6.34
N MET A 215 -7.93 15.11 5.81
CA MET A 215 -7.65 15.14 4.36
C MET A 215 -7.25 13.77 3.84
N CYS A 216 -6.39 13.06 4.57
CA CYS A 216 -5.91 11.72 4.23
C CYS A 216 -7.06 10.69 4.23
N LEU A 217 -7.90 10.71 5.27
CA LEU A 217 -9.06 9.82 5.40
C LEU A 217 -10.12 10.08 4.35
N ASP A 218 -10.46 11.35 4.07
CA ASP A 218 -11.48 11.70 3.08
C ASP A 218 -11.07 11.24 1.68
N THR A 219 -9.83 11.51 1.29
CA THR A 219 -9.30 11.12 -0.02
C THR A 219 -9.15 9.61 -0.13
N TYR A 220 -8.80 8.92 0.96
CA TYR A 220 -8.75 7.45 0.99
C TYR A 220 -10.14 6.84 0.76
N ARG A 221 -11.17 7.39 1.43
CA ARG A 221 -12.56 6.96 1.25
C ARG A 221 -13.03 7.10 -0.19
N GLU A 222 -12.61 8.17 -0.86
CA GLU A 222 -12.95 8.44 -2.25
C GLU A 222 -12.24 7.50 -3.23
N ALA A 223 -10.91 7.32 -3.09
CA ALA A 223 -10.11 6.67 -4.13
C ALA A 223 -9.76 5.20 -3.88
N LEU A 224 -9.62 4.78 -2.62
CA LEU A 224 -9.05 3.46 -2.27
C LEU A 224 -9.98 2.56 -1.47
N ALA A 225 -10.81 3.13 -0.58
CA ALA A 225 -11.72 2.36 0.25
C ALA A 225 -12.65 1.41 -0.55
N PRO A 226 -13.18 1.78 -1.74
CA PRO A 226 -14.01 0.87 -2.54
C PRO A 226 -13.33 -0.46 -2.90
N TYR A 227 -11.99 -0.49 -2.91
CA TYR A 227 -11.19 -1.66 -3.30
C TYR A 227 -10.57 -2.39 -2.10
N HIS A 228 -10.83 -1.94 -0.88
CA HIS A 228 -10.27 -2.51 0.34
C HIS A 228 -11.36 -3.17 1.18
N SER A 229 -11.03 -4.32 1.78
CA SER A 229 -11.92 -4.98 2.73
C SER A 229 -12.19 -4.08 3.94
N TRP A 230 -13.30 -4.33 4.63
CA TRP A 230 -13.69 -3.57 5.82
C TRP A 230 -12.55 -3.48 6.85
N TRP A 231 -11.84 -4.57 7.11
CA TRP A 231 -10.69 -4.60 8.02
C TRP A 231 -9.53 -3.71 7.57
N VAL A 232 -9.19 -3.74 6.27
CA VAL A 232 -8.13 -2.89 5.71
C VAL A 232 -8.51 -1.41 5.80
N GLN A 233 -9.79 -1.06 5.60
CA GLN A 233 -10.27 0.32 5.78
C GLN A 233 -10.11 0.80 7.22
N HIS A 234 -10.37 -0.05 8.21
CA HIS A 234 -10.20 0.29 9.63
C HIS A 234 -8.72 0.44 10.00
N ALA A 235 -7.87 -0.46 9.52
CA ALA A 235 -6.43 -0.37 9.73
C ALA A 235 -5.85 0.92 9.12
N ALA A 236 -6.25 1.27 7.89
CA ALA A 236 -5.84 2.52 7.25
C ALA A 236 -6.33 3.75 8.04
N ALA A 237 -7.58 3.77 8.48
CA ALA A 237 -8.12 4.87 9.29
C ALA A 237 -7.35 5.06 10.60
N LEU A 238 -6.96 3.97 11.27
CA LEU A 238 -6.11 4.01 12.46
C LEU A 238 -4.69 4.54 12.14
N ALA A 239 -4.07 4.09 11.06
CA ALA A 239 -2.78 4.60 10.62
C ALA A 239 -2.82 6.11 10.35
N PHE A 240 -3.91 6.62 9.78
CA PHE A 240 -4.05 8.06 9.51
C PHE A 240 -4.14 8.92 10.77
N LEU A 241 -4.53 8.37 11.93
CA LEU A 241 -4.47 9.12 13.19
C LEU A 241 -3.03 9.46 13.59
N ALA A 242 -2.04 8.71 13.09
CA ALA A 242 -0.62 9.01 13.26
C ALA A 242 -0.08 10.05 12.26
N MET A 243 -0.94 10.63 11.41
CA MET A 243 -0.52 11.70 10.50
C MET A 243 0.08 12.87 11.28
N PRO A 244 1.23 13.41 10.84
CA PRO A 244 1.85 14.56 11.47
C PRO A 244 0.98 15.81 11.32
N SER A 245 1.28 16.84 12.11
CA SER A 245 0.66 18.16 11.94
C SER A 245 0.95 18.71 10.55
N ARG A 246 0.10 19.63 10.07
CA ARG A 246 0.27 20.23 8.74
C ARG A 246 1.63 20.92 8.59
N GLN A 247 2.06 21.62 9.63
CA GLN A 247 3.37 22.28 9.66
C GLN A 247 4.50 21.27 9.52
N GLU A 248 4.44 20.16 10.25
CA GLU A 248 5.47 19.12 10.22
C GLU A 248 5.48 18.40 8.87
N LEU A 249 4.32 18.10 8.30
CA LEU A 249 4.18 17.57 6.95
C LEU A 249 4.87 18.48 5.91
N TYR A 250 4.77 19.80 6.06
CA TYR A 250 5.49 20.75 5.19
C TYR A 250 7.00 20.77 5.43
N ARG A 251 7.48 20.39 6.62
CA ARG A 251 8.93 20.22 6.85
C ARG A 251 9.45 18.94 6.21
N ILE A 252 8.64 17.87 6.20
CA ILE A 252 8.96 16.60 5.55
C ILE A 252 8.97 16.74 4.02
N ILE A 253 8.00 17.46 3.46
CA ILE A 253 7.81 17.53 1.99
C ILE A 253 8.72 18.57 1.32
N PHE A 254 9.00 19.70 1.99
CA PHE A 254 9.69 20.84 1.37
C PHE A 254 10.97 21.23 2.11
N THR A 255 12.00 21.52 1.32
CA THR A 255 13.20 22.19 1.81
C THR A 255 12.88 23.62 2.29
N ARG A 256 13.79 24.23 3.05
CA ARG A 256 13.59 25.59 3.60
C ARG A 256 13.34 26.64 2.50
N GLN A 257 13.99 26.49 1.35
CA GLN A 257 13.89 27.39 0.20
C GLN A 257 12.60 27.18 -0.60
N GLU A 258 11.98 26.00 -0.50
CA GLU A 258 10.77 25.66 -1.25
C GLU A 258 9.48 26.07 -0.53
N LYS A 259 9.54 26.34 0.78
CA LYS A 259 8.35 26.65 1.59
C LYS A 259 7.56 27.85 1.07
N GLN A 260 8.21 28.87 0.50
CA GLN A 260 7.50 30.01 -0.10
C GLN A 260 6.72 29.63 -1.36
N ALA A 261 7.16 28.60 -2.09
CA ALA A 261 6.54 28.12 -3.33
C ALA A 261 5.82 26.77 -3.15
N ALA A 262 5.62 26.31 -1.91
CA ALA A 262 5.13 24.97 -1.58
C ALA A 262 3.82 24.63 -2.31
N GLN A 263 2.84 25.54 -2.27
CA GLN A 263 1.57 25.37 -2.97
C GLN A 263 1.76 25.16 -4.47
N ALA A 264 2.58 25.98 -5.14
CA ALA A 264 2.83 25.84 -6.57
C ALA A 264 3.54 24.51 -6.90
N ILE A 265 4.50 24.09 -6.07
CA ILE A 265 5.21 22.81 -6.23
C ILE A 265 4.23 21.63 -6.11
N VAL A 266 3.35 21.67 -5.11
CA VAL A 266 2.33 20.62 -4.93
C VAL A 266 1.39 20.57 -6.12
N LEU A 267 0.83 21.70 -6.53
CA LEU A 267 -0.16 21.73 -7.61
C LEU A 267 0.45 21.31 -8.96
N THR A 268 1.70 21.67 -9.24
CA THR A 268 2.41 21.19 -10.43
C THR A 268 2.79 19.70 -10.36
N THR A 269 2.98 19.17 -9.15
CA THR A 269 3.13 17.72 -8.92
C THR A 269 1.80 17.02 -9.19
N VAL A 270 0.69 17.51 -8.62
CA VAL A 270 -0.67 16.99 -8.83
C VAL A 270 -1.02 16.97 -10.32
N GLU A 271 -0.71 18.03 -11.06
CA GLU A 271 -0.93 18.06 -12.51
C GLU A 271 -0.17 16.95 -13.25
N SER A 272 1.08 16.70 -12.86
CA SER A 272 1.90 15.63 -13.46
C SER A 272 1.33 14.25 -13.14
N LEU A 273 0.89 14.02 -11.88
CA LEU A 273 0.23 12.78 -11.47
C LEU A 273 -1.08 12.56 -12.24
N GLY A 274 -1.92 13.59 -12.33
CA GLY A 274 -3.22 13.53 -13.00
C GLY A 274 -3.10 13.19 -14.48
N ARG A 275 -2.08 13.73 -15.19
CA ARG A 275 -1.83 13.39 -16.60
C ARG A 275 -1.47 11.91 -16.78
N VAL A 276 -0.57 11.39 -15.95
CA VAL A 276 -0.17 9.97 -15.98
C VAL A 276 -1.34 9.06 -15.59
N TYR A 277 -2.09 9.45 -14.55
CA TYR A 277 -3.28 8.74 -14.10
C TYR A 277 -4.30 8.65 -15.23
N ASN A 278 -4.66 9.75 -15.88
CA ASN A 278 -5.68 9.75 -16.94
C ASN A 278 -5.28 8.83 -18.11
N VAL A 279 -4.04 8.90 -18.59
CA VAL A 279 -3.58 8.02 -19.68
C VAL A 279 -3.61 6.55 -19.26
N THR A 280 -3.19 6.24 -18.03
CA THR A 280 -3.24 4.86 -17.51
C THR A 280 -4.69 4.40 -17.35
N GLN A 281 -5.57 5.27 -16.84
CA GLN A 281 -6.99 5.02 -16.66
C GLN A 281 -7.66 4.71 -18.01
N ASP A 282 -7.36 5.49 -19.05
CA ASP A 282 -7.89 5.29 -20.40
C ASP A 282 -7.47 3.93 -20.98
N VAL A 283 -6.19 3.55 -20.80
CA VAL A 283 -5.69 2.23 -21.23
C VAL A 283 -6.45 1.09 -20.53
N TYR A 284 -6.62 1.17 -19.21
CA TYR A 284 -7.33 0.12 -18.46
C TYR A 284 -8.83 0.09 -18.78
N SER A 285 -9.46 1.26 -18.93
CA SER A 285 -10.88 1.36 -19.27
C SER A 285 -11.18 0.79 -20.65
N ALA A 286 -10.32 1.08 -21.64
CA ALA A 286 -10.49 0.59 -23.01
C ALA A 286 -10.47 -0.95 -23.13
N HIS A 287 -9.87 -1.64 -22.16
CA HIS A 287 -9.77 -3.11 -22.13
C HIS A 287 -10.62 -3.75 -21.03
N GLY A 288 -11.49 -3.00 -20.35
CA GLY A 288 -12.35 -3.54 -19.28
C GLY A 288 -11.59 -4.03 -18.05
N MET A 289 -10.40 -3.50 -17.78
CA MET A 289 -9.49 -3.99 -16.72
C MET A 289 -9.59 -3.19 -15.41
N LEU A 290 -10.54 -2.27 -15.27
CA LEU A 290 -10.65 -1.44 -14.07
C LEU A 290 -11.06 -2.22 -12.83
N GLU A 291 -11.66 -3.40 -13.01
CA GLU A 291 -12.19 -4.27 -11.94
C GLU A 291 -11.41 -5.58 -11.82
N LEU A 292 -10.15 -5.64 -12.27
CA LEU A 292 -9.37 -6.87 -12.11
C LEU A 292 -9.33 -7.29 -10.63
N PRO A 293 -9.66 -8.57 -10.32
CA PRO A 293 -9.73 -9.10 -8.96
C PRO A 293 -8.38 -8.95 -8.29
#